data_AF-A0A356F6Y0-F1
#
_entry.id   AF-A0A356F6Y0-F1
#
_cell.length_a   1.000
_cell.length_b   1.000
_cell.length_c   1.000
_cell.angle_alpha   90.00
_cell.angle_beta   90.00
_cell.angle_gamma   90.00
#
_symmetry.space_group_name_H-M   'P 1'
#
loop_
_entity.id
_entity.type
_entity.pdbx_description
1 polymer ?
#
loop_
_entity_poly.entity_id
_entity_poly.type
_entity_poly.pdbx_seq_one_letter_code
_entity_poly.pdbx_strand_id
1 'polypeptide(L)'
;IAGYSKAMEKFKLNKTINEYSYLIYGLLEHIDDLRSVPVGMGQFNFTDFAHAINIVPTSWTAENNMAMWDNSGNIVQSYSGGNVLLLDFYLGGWQATDNGNKSANFSPKLCVEMFNNIMTPLHSAVYSINTYNSTKGDITFYGDAYCSNGRDCLSNATLAQIKSACEHCDASGVCCITIRFPL
;
A
#
# COMPACT_ATOMS: atom_id res chain seq x y z
N ILE A 1 -23.72 -8.27 22.13
CA ILE A 1 -23.71 -7.84 20.71
C ILE A 1 -22.53 -6.91 20.38
N ALA A 2 -22.08 -6.00 21.27
CA ALA A 2 -20.88 -5.17 21.02
C ALA A 2 -19.54 -5.95 20.85
N GLY A 3 -19.38 -7.09 21.54
CA GLY A 3 -18.18 -7.93 21.39
C GLY A 3 -18.07 -8.61 20.02
N TYR A 4 -19.19 -8.99 19.42
CA TYR A 4 -19.22 -9.61 18.09
C TYR A 4 -18.77 -8.62 17.00
N SER A 5 -19.22 -7.36 17.09
CA SER A 5 -18.81 -6.29 16.16
C SER A 5 -17.29 -6.05 16.17
N LYS A 6 -16.69 -5.95 17.36
CA LYS A 6 -15.23 -5.78 17.50
C LYS A 6 -14.45 -7.00 17.01
N ALA A 7 -14.93 -8.21 17.28
CA ALA A 7 -14.29 -9.44 16.80
C ALA A 7 -14.33 -9.54 15.27
N MET A 8 -15.47 -9.21 14.66
CA MET A 8 -15.62 -9.19 13.20
C MET A 8 -14.75 -8.11 12.54
N GLU A 9 -14.63 -6.93 13.15
CA GLU A 9 -13.74 -5.88 12.67
C GLU A 9 -12.27 -6.35 12.70
N LYS A 10 -11.83 -6.93 13.81
CA LYS A 10 -10.48 -7.49 13.93
C LYS A 10 -10.24 -8.62 12.92
N PHE A 11 -11.23 -9.49 12.72
CA PHE A 11 -11.14 -10.55 11.73
C PHE A 11 -10.95 -9.99 10.31
N LYS A 12 -11.72 -8.97 9.92
CA LYS A 12 -11.59 -8.31 8.62
C LYS A 12 -10.21 -7.67 8.44
N LEU A 13 -9.74 -6.93 9.44
CA LEU A 13 -8.41 -6.31 9.41
C LEU A 13 -7.31 -7.36 9.25
N ASN A 14 -7.32 -8.41 10.08
CA ASN A 14 -6.33 -9.48 10.00
C ASN A 14 -6.36 -10.18 8.64
N LYS A 15 -7.55 -10.43 8.08
CA LYS A 15 -7.68 -11.01 6.75
C LYS A 15 -7.05 -10.12 5.68
N THR A 16 -7.36 -8.82 5.68
CA THR A 16 -6.79 -7.86 4.72
C THR A 16 -5.27 -7.77 4.85
N ILE A 17 -4.74 -7.68 6.08
CA ILE A 17 -3.28 -7.66 6.34
C ILE A 17 -2.60 -8.94 5.83
N ASN A 18 -3.22 -10.10 6.03
CA ASN A 18 -2.67 -11.37 5.52
C ASN A 18 -2.66 -11.40 3.98
N GLU A 19 -3.73 -10.96 3.32
CA GLU A 19 -3.80 -10.90 1.86
C GLU A 19 -2.75 -9.94 1.29
N TYR A 20 -2.57 -8.77 1.89
CA TYR A 20 -1.52 -7.82 1.47
C TYR A 20 -0.12 -8.33 1.75
N SER A 21 0.09 -9.03 2.87
CA SER A 21 1.37 -9.67 3.15
C SER A 21 1.70 -10.71 2.08
N TYR A 22 0.73 -11.56 1.72
CA TYR A 22 0.92 -12.59 0.70
C TYR A 22 1.22 -11.99 -0.67
N LEU A 23 0.50 -10.93 -1.06
CA LEU A 23 0.80 -10.15 -2.26
C LEU A 23 2.24 -9.62 -2.24
N ILE A 24 2.64 -8.93 -1.17
CA ILE A 24 3.95 -8.28 -1.08
C ILE A 24 5.07 -9.32 -1.11
N TYR A 25 5.01 -10.36 -0.27
CA TYR A 25 6.03 -11.40 -0.24
C TYR A 25 6.10 -12.18 -1.55
N GLY A 26 4.94 -12.49 -2.17
CA GLY A 26 4.91 -13.13 -3.47
C GLY A 26 5.54 -12.27 -4.57
N LEU A 27 5.32 -10.94 -4.57
CA LEU A 27 6.03 -10.06 -5.49
C LEU A 27 7.54 -10.01 -5.21
N LEU A 28 7.95 -10.03 -3.94
CA LEU A 28 9.36 -10.03 -3.55
C LEU A 28 10.09 -11.32 -3.97
N GLU A 29 9.42 -12.46 -3.90
CA GLU A 29 9.95 -13.74 -4.41
C GLU A 29 10.22 -13.70 -5.92
N HIS A 30 9.52 -12.83 -6.65
CA HIS A 30 9.67 -12.63 -8.10
C HIS A 30 10.28 -11.27 -8.47
N ILE A 31 10.93 -10.57 -7.54
CA ILE A 31 11.40 -9.21 -7.78
C ILE A 31 12.45 -9.12 -8.90
N ASP A 32 13.26 -10.17 -9.08
CA ASP A 32 14.24 -10.23 -10.16
C ASP A 32 13.59 -10.33 -11.54
N ASP A 33 12.45 -11.02 -11.66
CA ASP A 33 11.68 -11.10 -12.91
C ASP A 33 11.16 -9.69 -13.29
N LEU A 34 10.79 -8.91 -12.28
CA LEU A 34 10.24 -7.57 -12.43
C LEU A 34 11.28 -6.51 -12.83
N ARG A 35 12.58 -6.79 -12.66
CA ARG A 35 13.68 -5.89 -13.14
C ARG A 35 13.70 -5.74 -14.66
N SER A 36 13.24 -6.77 -15.37
CA SER A 36 13.23 -6.79 -16.84
C SER A 36 12.00 -6.11 -17.46
N VAL A 37 11.00 -5.77 -16.63
CA VAL A 37 9.74 -5.21 -17.11
C VAL A 37 9.93 -3.74 -17.50
N PRO A 38 9.41 -3.30 -18.66
CA PRO A 38 9.55 -1.92 -19.08
C PRO A 38 8.97 -0.95 -18.04
N VAL A 39 9.66 0.17 -17.90
CA VAL A 39 9.33 1.21 -16.94
C VAL A 39 8.15 2.04 -17.42
N GLY A 40 7.19 2.29 -16.53
CA GLY A 40 6.09 3.21 -16.79
C GLY A 40 4.73 2.64 -16.38
N MET A 41 3.78 3.55 -16.20
CA MET A 41 2.39 3.21 -15.92
C MET A 41 1.81 2.37 -17.06
N GLY A 42 1.20 1.22 -16.73
CA GLY A 42 0.59 0.31 -17.70
C GLY A 42 1.57 -0.53 -18.55
N GLN A 43 2.88 -0.41 -18.33
CA GLN A 43 3.88 -1.25 -19.01
C GLN A 43 4.03 -2.63 -18.37
N PHE A 44 3.79 -2.70 -17.07
CA PHE A 44 3.65 -3.94 -16.32
C PHE A 44 2.16 -4.27 -16.17
N ASN A 45 1.74 -5.43 -16.68
CA ASN A 45 0.39 -5.95 -16.40
C ASN A 45 0.40 -6.65 -15.03
N PHE A 46 0.35 -5.82 -13.99
CA PHE A 46 0.35 -6.27 -12.60
C PHE A 46 -0.81 -7.21 -12.30
N THR A 47 -2.01 -6.89 -12.79
CA THR A 47 -3.22 -7.65 -12.49
C THR A 47 -3.13 -9.09 -12.99
N ASP A 48 -2.75 -9.27 -14.26
CA ASP A 48 -2.61 -10.61 -14.83
C ASP A 48 -1.43 -11.36 -14.19
N PHE A 49 -0.32 -10.67 -13.92
CA PHE A 49 0.83 -11.27 -13.26
C PHE A 49 0.46 -11.79 -11.86
N ALA A 50 -0.17 -10.96 -11.03
CA ALA A 50 -0.54 -11.31 -9.67
C ALA A 50 -1.52 -12.50 -9.61
N HIS A 51 -2.46 -12.59 -10.55
CA HIS A 51 -3.34 -13.75 -10.67
C HIS A 51 -2.59 -15.00 -11.19
N ALA A 52 -1.72 -14.85 -12.18
CA ALA A 52 -0.99 -15.97 -12.79
C ALA A 52 -0.08 -16.69 -11.78
N ILE A 53 0.58 -15.94 -10.89
CA ILE A 53 1.41 -16.52 -9.82
C ILE A 53 0.64 -16.76 -8.51
N ASN A 54 -0.68 -16.57 -8.53
CA ASN A 54 -1.60 -16.83 -7.41
C ASN A 54 -1.28 -16.08 -6.11
N ILE A 55 -0.76 -14.85 -6.18
CA ILE A 55 -0.38 -14.05 -4.98
C ILE A 55 -1.50 -13.13 -4.48
N VAL A 56 -2.65 -13.12 -5.16
CA VAL A 56 -3.87 -12.44 -4.73
C VAL A 56 -5.05 -13.42 -4.70
N PRO A 57 -6.02 -13.25 -3.78
CA PRO A 57 -7.24 -14.05 -3.78
C PRO A 57 -8.03 -13.90 -5.07
N THR A 58 -8.69 -14.97 -5.50
CA THR A 58 -9.63 -14.95 -6.65
C THR A 58 -10.87 -14.08 -6.41
N SER A 59 -11.06 -13.62 -5.17
CA SER A 59 -12.17 -12.74 -4.79
C SER A 59 -11.88 -11.26 -5.08
N TRP A 60 -10.62 -10.91 -5.34
CA TRP A 60 -10.24 -9.59 -5.82
C TRP A 60 -10.72 -9.39 -7.26
N THR A 61 -11.07 -8.17 -7.61
CA THR A 61 -11.63 -7.82 -8.94
C THR A 61 -10.69 -6.88 -9.66
N ALA A 62 -10.30 -7.24 -10.88
CA ALA A 62 -9.54 -6.37 -11.77
C ALA A 62 -10.31 -5.08 -12.08
N GLU A 63 -9.69 -3.92 -11.87
CA GLU A 63 -10.17 -2.65 -12.42
C GLU A 63 -9.61 -2.44 -13.83
N ASN A 64 -8.31 -2.70 -13.97
CA ASN A 64 -7.56 -2.62 -15.22
C ASN A 64 -6.24 -3.39 -15.06
N ASN A 65 -5.30 -3.26 -16.01
CA ASN A 65 -4.04 -4.00 -16.00
C ASN A 65 -3.07 -3.61 -14.87
N MET A 66 -3.32 -2.51 -14.16
CA MET A 66 -2.44 -2.02 -13.08
C MET A 66 -3.12 -1.99 -11.71
N ALA A 67 -4.44 -2.15 -11.62
CA ALA A 67 -5.19 -1.97 -10.38
C ALA A 67 -6.26 -3.04 -10.16
N MET A 68 -6.46 -3.41 -8.89
CA MET A 68 -7.47 -4.37 -8.43
C MET A 68 -8.19 -3.86 -7.18
N TRP A 69 -9.46 -4.21 -7.06
CA TRP A 69 -10.29 -4.02 -5.87
C TRP A 69 -10.25 -5.27 -4.99
N ASP A 70 -9.98 -5.09 -3.70
CA ASP A 70 -10.20 -6.15 -2.72
C ASP A 70 -11.68 -6.20 -2.26
N ASN A 71 -12.06 -7.27 -1.56
CA ASN A 71 -13.44 -7.43 -1.08
C ASN A 71 -13.83 -6.49 0.07
N SER A 72 -12.90 -5.69 0.57
CA SER A 72 -13.13 -4.67 1.60
C SER A 72 -13.30 -3.27 1.00
N GLY A 73 -13.22 -3.13 -0.34
CA GLY A 73 -13.35 -1.87 -1.04
C GLY A 73 -12.07 -1.02 -1.06
N ASN A 74 -10.91 -1.64 -0.80
CA ASN A 74 -9.62 -1.01 -1.02
C ASN A 74 -9.15 -1.27 -2.46
N ILE A 75 -8.30 -0.39 -2.98
CA ILE A 75 -7.67 -0.57 -4.29
C ILE A 75 -6.18 -0.78 -4.08
N VAL A 76 -5.62 -1.78 -4.75
CA VAL A 76 -4.18 -1.99 -4.85
C VAL A 76 -3.75 -1.80 -6.29
N GLN A 77 -2.78 -0.91 -6.50
CA GLN A 77 -2.22 -0.61 -7.80
C GLN A 77 -0.71 -0.86 -7.79
N SER A 78 -0.15 -1.33 -8.91
CA SER A 78 1.29 -1.45 -9.08
C SER A 78 1.76 -0.95 -10.43
N TYR A 79 2.96 -0.37 -10.46
CA TYR A 79 3.70 -0.07 -11.68
C TYR A 79 5.21 -0.07 -11.40
N SER A 80 6.01 -0.27 -12.46
CA SER A 80 7.46 -0.13 -12.40
C SER A 80 7.88 1.31 -12.66
N GLY A 81 8.66 1.89 -11.75
CA GLY A 81 9.09 3.29 -11.74
C GLY A 81 10.59 3.47 -11.94
N GLY A 82 11.15 2.90 -13.01
CA GLY A 82 12.58 3.01 -13.31
C GLY A 82 13.34 1.91 -12.58
N ASN A 83 13.76 2.25 -11.35
CA ASN A 83 14.55 1.39 -10.49
C ASN A 83 13.78 0.98 -9.22
N VAL A 84 12.44 1.06 -9.26
CA VAL A 84 11.60 0.66 -8.14
C VAL A 84 10.36 -0.08 -8.60
N LEU A 85 9.97 -1.11 -7.85
CA LEU A 85 8.63 -1.67 -7.86
C LEU A 85 7.80 -0.87 -6.86
N LEU A 86 6.66 -0.36 -7.33
CA LEU A 86 5.79 0.46 -6.52
C LEU A 86 4.44 -0.23 -6.31
N LEU A 87 3.95 -0.18 -5.08
CA LEU A 87 2.61 -0.63 -4.69
C LEU A 87 1.86 0.50 -3.99
N ASP A 88 0.78 0.96 -4.61
CA ASP A 88 -0.14 1.94 -4.04
C ASP A 88 -1.34 1.24 -3.42
N PHE A 89 -1.63 1.58 -2.17
CA PHE A 89 -2.78 1.09 -1.42
C PHE A 89 -3.74 2.25 -1.12
N TYR A 90 -4.90 2.26 -1.76
CA TYR A 90 -5.99 3.20 -1.49
C TYR A 90 -6.97 2.56 -0.50
N LEU A 91 -6.72 2.77 0.80
CA LEU A 91 -7.37 2.06 1.90
C LEU A 91 -8.80 2.55 2.17
N GLY A 92 -9.76 2.14 1.35
CA GLY A 92 -11.14 2.64 1.29
C GLY A 92 -11.52 3.13 -0.10
N GLY A 93 -10.64 2.90 -1.08
CA GLY A 93 -10.77 3.27 -2.47
C GLY A 93 -10.79 4.77 -2.68
N TRP A 94 -11.26 5.16 -3.86
CA TRP A 94 -11.58 6.55 -4.17
C TRP A 94 -13.05 6.68 -4.60
N GLN A 95 -13.58 7.88 -4.43
CA GLN A 95 -14.90 8.26 -4.88
C GLN A 95 -14.75 9.43 -5.85
N ALA A 96 -15.37 9.30 -7.02
CA ALA A 96 -15.50 10.42 -7.95
C ALA A 96 -16.39 11.51 -7.34
N THR A 97 -15.97 12.75 -7.49
CA THR A 97 -16.73 13.96 -7.12
C THR A 97 -16.68 14.94 -8.28
N ASP A 98 -17.50 15.99 -8.20
CA ASP A 98 -17.51 17.08 -9.19
C ASP A 98 -16.13 17.74 -9.38
N ASN A 99 -15.26 17.65 -8.36
CA ASN A 99 -13.91 18.23 -8.34
C ASN A 99 -12.78 17.19 -8.48
N GLY A 100 -13.11 15.97 -8.95
CA GLY A 100 -12.16 14.86 -9.08
C GLY A 100 -12.32 13.79 -8.01
N ASN A 101 -11.33 12.92 -7.87
CA ASN A 101 -11.39 11.79 -6.94
C ASN A 101 -11.02 12.21 -5.51
N LYS A 102 -11.61 11.54 -4.50
CA LYS A 102 -11.22 11.67 -3.09
C LYS A 102 -11.22 10.33 -2.37
N SER A 103 -10.42 10.20 -1.32
CA SER A 103 -10.40 9.01 -0.45
C SER A 103 -11.20 9.27 0.83
N ALA A 104 -12.52 9.45 0.71
CA ALA A 104 -13.38 9.83 1.83
C ALA A 104 -13.54 8.73 2.89
N ASN A 105 -13.32 7.47 2.49
CA ASN A 105 -13.44 6.32 3.36
C ASN A 105 -12.07 5.78 3.80
N PHE A 106 -11.02 6.61 3.76
CA PHE A 106 -9.70 6.18 4.18
C PHE A 106 -9.75 5.58 5.60
N SER A 107 -9.06 4.46 5.82
CA SER A 107 -9.00 3.81 7.14
C SER A 107 -7.63 4.02 7.80
N PRO A 108 -7.50 5.03 8.71
CA PRO A 108 -6.28 5.22 9.49
C PRO A 108 -5.91 3.98 10.31
N LYS A 109 -6.92 3.22 10.76
CA LYS A 109 -6.71 2.00 11.51
C LYS A 109 -6.02 0.92 10.65
N LEU A 110 -6.51 0.68 9.44
CA LEU A 110 -5.87 -0.28 8.52
C LEU A 110 -4.46 0.18 8.15
N CYS A 111 -4.27 1.47 7.91
CA CYS A 111 -2.94 2.06 7.66
C CYS A 111 -1.96 1.76 8.81
N VAL A 112 -2.36 2.03 10.07
CA VAL A 112 -1.51 1.74 11.24
C VAL A 112 -1.21 0.24 11.36
N GLU A 113 -2.19 -0.63 11.11
CA GLU A 113 -1.96 -2.08 11.11
C GLU A 113 -1.02 -2.52 9.98
N MET A 114 -1.08 -1.90 8.79
CA MET A 114 -0.13 -2.17 7.72
C MET A 114 1.29 -1.76 8.11
N PHE A 115 1.46 -0.57 8.72
CA PHE A 115 2.76 -0.14 9.22
C PHE A 115 3.34 -1.14 10.23
N ASN A 116 2.55 -1.49 11.25
CA ASN A 116 3.03 -2.34 12.34
C ASN A 116 3.31 -3.79 11.91
N ASN A 117 2.46 -4.37 11.06
CA ASN A 117 2.52 -5.80 10.75
C ASN A 117 3.24 -6.12 9.43
N ILE A 118 3.42 -5.13 8.54
CA ILE A 118 3.99 -5.35 7.21
C ILE A 118 5.15 -4.40 6.95
N MET A 119 4.90 -3.09 6.95
CA MET A 119 5.86 -2.12 6.40
C MET A 119 7.09 -1.94 7.30
N THR A 120 6.90 -1.73 8.60
CA THR A 120 8.01 -1.60 9.55
C THR A 120 8.90 -2.83 9.56
N PRO A 121 8.38 -4.08 9.61
CA PRO A 121 9.21 -5.28 9.44
C PRO A 121 10.05 -5.32 8.15
N LEU A 122 9.60 -4.68 7.07
CA LEU A 122 10.30 -4.63 5.78
C LEU A 122 11.33 -3.49 5.69
N HIS A 123 11.68 -2.83 6.80
CA HIS A 123 12.61 -1.68 6.83
C HIS A 123 13.95 -1.91 6.12
N SER A 124 14.46 -3.14 6.10
CA SER A 124 15.72 -3.47 5.42
C SER A 124 15.56 -3.73 3.92
N ALA A 125 14.34 -3.99 3.44
CA ALA A 125 14.06 -4.36 2.05
C ALA A 125 13.50 -3.20 1.22
N VAL A 126 12.80 -2.25 1.86
CA VAL A 126 12.14 -1.15 1.14
C VAL A 126 13.11 -0.01 0.82
N TYR A 127 12.85 0.68 -0.30
CA TYR A 127 13.42 1.98 -0.57
C TYR A 127 12.77 3.04 0.33
N SER A 128 11.44 3.11 0.29
CA SER A 128 10.65 4.03 1.10
C SER A 128 9.20 3.58 1.25
N ILE A 129 8.56 4.02 2.32
CA ILE A 129 7.11 3.99 2.51
C ILE A 129 6.62 5.43 2.54
N ASN A 130 5.57 5.73 1.79
CA ASN A 130 5.04 7.07 1.66
C ASN A 130 3.53 7.06 1.93
N THR A 131 3.05 8.03 2.70
CA THR A 131 1.63 8.37 2.76
C THR A 131 1.42 9.66 1.98
N TYR A 132 0.81 9.54 0.81
CA TYR A 132 0.54 10.65 -0.10
C TYR A 132 -0.87 11.15 0.11
N ASN A 133 -1.04 12.47 0.24
CA ASN A 133 -2.32 13.15 0.11
C ASN A 133 -2.21 14.24 -0.95
N SER A 134 -3.10 14.21 -1.96
CA SER A 134 -3.05 15.13 -3.09
C SER A 134 -3.19 16.62 -2.74
N THR A 135 -3.68 16.97 -1.56
CA THR A 135 -3.81 18.38 -1.12
C THR A 135 -2.73 18.82 -0.12
N LYS A 136 -1.96 17.87 0.44
CA LYS A 136 -0.99 18.13 1.51
C LYS A 136 0.43 17.66 1.21
N GLY A 137 0.62 16.86 0.17
CA GLY A 137 1.88 16.22 -0.16
C GLY A 137 2.11 14.95 0.65
N ASP A 138 3.37 14.68 0.96
CA ASP A 138 3.90 13.37 1.31
C ASP A 138 4.48 13.30 2.72
N ILE A 139 4.19 12.24 3.46
CA ILE A 139 4.98 11.82 4.64
C ILE A 139 5.72 10.54 4.28
N THR A 140 7.05 10.56 4.35
CA THR A 140 7.90 9.48 3.83
C THR A 140 8.85 8.95 4.89
N PHE A 141 8.84 7.62 5.07
CA PHE A 141 9.85 6.87 5.83
C PHE A 141 10.77 6.12 4.88
N TYR A 142 12.07 6.11 5.15
CA TYR A 142 13.06 5.44 4.31
C TYR A 142 13.53 4.12 4.93
N GLY A 143 13.77 3.12 4.09
CA GLY A 143 14.40 1.87 4.53
C GLY A 143 15.87 2.07 4.89
N ASP A 144 16.47 1.10 5.54
CA ASP A 144 17.77 1.24 6.21
C ASP A 144 18.88 1.71 5.26
N ALA A 145 18.96 1.14 4.05
CA ALA A 145 19.97 1.51 3.05
C ALA A 145 19.80 2.94 2.51
N TYR A 146 18.62 3.54 2.70
CA TYR A 146 18.26 4.85 2.19
C TYR A 146 17.97 5.86 3.30
N CYS A 147 18.07 5.45 4.57
CA CYS A 147 17.96 6.36 5.67
C CYS A 147 19.31 7.03 5.95
N SER A 148 19.30 8.36 5.95
CA SER A 148 20.46 9.19 6.22
C SER A 148 20.05 10.42 7.04
N ASN A 149 21.03 11.22 7.45
CA ASN A 149 20.77 12.43 8.24
C ASN A 149 19.71 13.33 7.58
N GLY A 150 18.67 13.69 8.33
CA GLY A 150 17.55 14.51 7.86
C GLY A 150 16.40 13.74 7.22
N ARG A 151 16.44 12.40 7.21
CA ARG A 151 15.33 11.55 6.78
C ARG A 151 14.72 10.81 7.96
N ASP A 152 13.40 10.58 7.90
CA ASP A 152 12.72 9.70 8.84
C ASP A 152 13.01 8.24 8.48
N CYS A 153 13.71 7.51 9.36
CA CYS A 153 13.99 6.09 9.16
C CYS A 153 12.80 5.23 9.55
N LEU A 154 12.42 4.26 8.72
CA LEU A 154 11.33 3.34 9.02
C LEU A 154 11.62 2.45 10.24
N SER A 155 12.88 2.02 10.40
CA SER A 155 13.34 1.24 11.56
C SER A 155 13.24 1.96 12.90
N ASN A 156 13.21 3.30 12.87
CA ASN A 156 13.07 4.15 14.06
C ASN A 156 11.71 4.84 14.16
N ALA A 157 10.76 4.53 13.26
CA ALA A 157 9.47 5.17 13.22
C ALA A 157 8.67 4.86 14.50
N THR A 158 8.31 5.90 15.24
CA THR A 158 7.48 5.76 16.44
C THR A 158 6.02 5.54 16.06
N LEU A 159 5.24 4.93 16.95
CA LEU A 159 3.79 4.81 16.77
C LEU A 159 3.11 6.17 16.58
N ALA A 160 3.63 7.24 17.20
CA ALA A 160 3.11 8.60 17.02
C ALA A 160 3.33 9.12 15.60
N GLN A 161 4.52 8.91 15.04
CA GLN A 161 4.82 9.27 13.64
C GLN A 161 3.98 8.45 12.66
N ILE A 162 3.83 7.14 12.90
CA ILE A 162 2.98 6.27 12.07
C ILE A 162 1.52 6.73 12.11
N LYS A 163 0.98 7.05 13.29
CA LYS A 163 -0.38 7.60 13.41
C LYS A 163 -0.51 8.92 12.67
N SER A 164 0.44 9.84 12.83
CA SER A 164 0.44 11.11 12.11
C SER A 164 0.49 10.91 10.60
N ALA A 165 1.25 9.93 10.10
CA ALA A 165 1.28 9.58 8.68
C ALA A 165 -0.09 9.09 8.22
N CYS A 166 -0.72 8.17 8.94
CA CYS A 166 -2.04 7.65 8.58
C CYS A 166 -3.16 8.70 8.69
N GLU A 167 -3.07 9.63 9.65
CA GLU A 167 -4.03 10.73 9.84
C GLU A 167 -3.81 11.88 8.83
N HIS A 168 -2.70 11.86 8.08
CA HIS A 168 -2.48 12.77 6.95
C HIS A 168 -3.54 12.60 5.86
N CYS A 169 -4.10 11.39 5.76
CA CYS A 169 -5.28 11.06 4.97
C CYS A 169 -6.57 11.45 5.69
N ASP A 170 -6.98 12.72 5.53
CA ASP A 170 -8.12 13.31 6.24
C ASP A 170 -9.36 13.54 5.35
N ALA A 171 -9.50 12.77 4.27
CA ALA A 171 -10.57 12.87 3.28
C ALA A 171 -10.59 14.17 2.44
N SER A 172 -9.61 15.07 2.57
CA SER A 172 -9.53 16.30 1.77
C SER A 172 -9.10 16.09 0.31
N GLY A 173 -8.46 14.96 -0.01
CA GLY A 173 -7.96 14.63 -1.34
C GLY A 173 -7.93 13.12 -1.62
N VAL A 174 -7.26 12.74 -2.71
CA VAL A 174 -6.88 11.34 -2.95
C VAL A 174 -5.76 10.99 -1.98
N CYS A 175 -5.89 9.87 -1.29
CA CYS A 175 -4.88 9.38 -0.37
C CYS A 175 -4.50 7.93 -0.67
N CYS A 176 -3.20 7.65 -0.68
CA CYS A 176 -2.67 6.29 -0.77
C CYS A 176 -1.46 6.10 0.14
N ILE A 177 -1.23 4.84 0.48
CA ILE A 177 0.04 4.39 1.06
C ILE A 177 0.84 3.72 -0.05
N THR A 178 2.01 4.26 -0.35
CA THR A 178 2.91 3.76 -1.38
C THR A 178 4.08 3.03 -0.74
N ILE A 179 4.29 1.77 -1.11
CA ILE A 179 5.48 0.98 -0.79
C ILE A 179 6.38 0.97 -2.03
N ARG A 180 7.65 1.35 -1.87
CA ARG A 180 8.65 1.28 -2.94
C ARG A 180 9.73 0.27 -2.57
N PHE A 181 9.94 -0.73 -3.42
CA PHE A 181 11.07 -1.65 -3.33
C PHE A 181 12.09 -1.30 -4.41
N PRO A 182 13.39 -1.33 -4.12
CA PRO A 182 14.41 -1.15 -5.14
C PRO A 182 14.41 -2.33 -6.12
N LEU A 183 14.45 -2.03 -7.42
CA LEU A 183 14.74 -2.98 -8.50
C LEU A 183 16.23 -2.90 -8.83
#